data_AF-A0A0B4DVA9-F1
#
_entry.id   AF-A0A0B4DVA9-F1
#
_cell.length_a   1.000
_cell.length_b   1.000
_cell.length_c   1.000
_cell.angle_alpha   90.00
_cell.angle_beta   90.00
_cell.angle_gamma   90.00
#
_symmetry.space_group_name_H-M   'P 1'
#
loop_
_entity.id
_entity.type
_entity.pdbx_description
1 polymer ?
#
loop_
_entity_poly.entity_id
_entity_poly.type
_entity_poly.pdbx_seq_one_letter_code
_entity_poly.pdbx_strand_id
1 'polypeptide(L)'
;MNKVKALISGVALSVAMATSALAAGVEINASSTGLAMQGYDPVAYFTDGAPTKGSYKITSIYNDATYRFASEEHKAAFEKNPEAYVPAYGGYCAFGTAMGFKFDGDPNHWKIVDNTLYLNLSQDIQERWEGDIPGFIEKASVNWTDIADKTPEELQAQ
;
A
#
# COMPACT_ATOMS: atom_id res chain seq x y z
N MET A 1 -67.85 17.51 -14.82
CA MET A 1 -67.02 16.74 -13.88
C MET A 1 -65.78 16.26 -14.61
N ASN A 2 -64.62 16.29 -13.94
CA ASN A 2 -63.33 15.65 -14.27
C ASN A 2 -62.46 16.34 -15.35
N LYS A 3 -61.16 16.65 -15.18
CA LYS A 3 -60.16 16.31 -14.14
C LYS A 3 -59.11 17.42 -13.96
N VAL A 4 -58.54 17.42 -12.75
CA VAL A 4 -57.50 18.28 -12.17
C VAL A 4 -56.18 18.24 -12.96
N LYS A 5 -55.58 19.41 -13.21
CA LYS A 5 -54.16 19.57 -13.53
C LYS A 5 -53.41 19.86 -12.23
N ALA A 6 -52.52 18.96 -11.82
CA ALA A 6 -51.55 19.23 -10.77
C ALA A 6 -50.16 18.94 -11.34
N LEU A 7 -49.38 20.00 -11.55
CA LEU A 7 -47.95 19.94 -11.84
C LEU A 7 -47.23 19.88 -10.50
N ILE A 8 -46.63 18.73 -10.18
CA ILE A 8 -45.78 18.58 -9.00
C ILE A 8 -44.34 18.84 -9.47
N SER A 9 -43.80 20.00 -9.11
CA SER A 9 -42.36 20.25 -9.18
C SER A 9 -41.64 19.32 -8.21
N GLY A 10 -40.89 18.35 -8.74
CA GLY A 10 -39.98 17.52 -7.95
C GLY A 10 -38.67 18.26 -7.69
N VAL A 11 -38.41 18.61 -6.44
CA VAL A 11 -37.06 18.98 -5.97
C VAL A 11 -36.29 17.67 -5.76
N ALA A 12 -35.34 17.37 -6.66
CA ALA A 12 -34.44 16.25 -6.50
C ALA A 12 -33.39 16.58 -5.43
N LEU A 13 -33.56 16.03 -4.23
CA LEU A 13 -32.58 16.11 -3.16
C LEU A 13 -31.41 15.17 -3.49
N SER A 14 -30.32 15.73 -4.02
CA SER A 14 -29.09 14.96 -4.30
C SER A 14 -28.34 14.75 -2.99
N VAL A 15 -28.41 13.55 -2.43
CA VAL A 15 -27.61 13.15 -1.25
C VAL A 15 -26.20 12.87 -1.75
N ALA A 16 -25.29 13.84 -1.59
CA ALA A 16 -23.87 13.59 -1.77
C ALA A 16 -23.40 12.67 -0.64
N MET A 17 -23.19 11.39 -0.94
CA MET A 17 -22.48 10.51 -0.02
C MET A 17 -21.03 10.96 0.03
N ALA A 18 -20.64 11.61 1.12
CA ALA A 18 -19.23 11.78 1.44
C ALA A 18 -18.66 10.38 1.66
N THR A 19 -17.83 9.90 0.74
CA THR A 19 -17.00 8.72 0.96
C THR A 19 -15.99 9.10 2.03
N SER A 20 -16.27 8.73 3.28
CA SER A 20 -15.23 8.69 4.30
C SER A 20 -14.12 7.81 3.75
N ALA A 21 -12.95 8.38 3.49
CA ALA A 21 -11.77 7.57 3.21
C ALA A 21 -11.53 6.72 4.45
N LEU A 22 -11.77 5.41 4.36
CA LEU A 22 -11.33 4.49 5.40
C LEU A 22 -9.81 4.60 5.46
N ALA A 23 -9.27 4.62 6.68
CA ALA A 23 -7.82 4.48 6.84
C ALA A 23 -7.44 3.07 6.37
N ALA A 24 -6.29 2.95 5.71
CA ALA A 24 -5.73 1.65 5.33
C ALA A 24 -5.68 0.72 6.54
N GLY A 25 -5.97 -0.57 6.32
CA GLY A 25 -5.88 -1.58 7.36
C GLY A 25 -4.44 -1.77 7.85
N VAL A 26 -4.30 -2.40 9.01
CA VAL A 26 -2.99 -2.59 9.70
C VAL A 26 -2.07 -3.52 8.94
N GLU A 27 -2.59 -4.25 7.96
CA GLU A 27 -1.85 -5.06 7.00
C GLU A 27 -1.06 -4.22 5.99
N ILE A 28 -1.41 -2.95 5.79
CA ILE A 28 -0.67 -2.02 4.90
C ILE A 28 0.17 -1.05 5.72
N ASN A 29 1.45 -0.95 5.39
CA ASN A 29 2.33 0.08 5.92
C ASN A 29 2.02 1.44 5.24
N ALA A 30 1.12 2.19 5.86
CA ALA A 30 0.75 3.53 5.44
C ALA A 30 0.91 4.53 6.59
N SER A 31 1.24 5.78 6.26
CA SER A 31 1.28 6.87 7.25
C SER A 31 -0.09 7.06 7.93
N SER A 32 -0.15 7.88 8.97
CA SER A 32 -1.42 8.30 9.60
C SER A 32 -2.46 8.93 8.66
N THR A 33 -2.05 9.43 7.48
CA THR A 33 -2.97 9.94 6.44
C THR A 33 -3.28 8.92 5.34
N GLY A 34 -2.92 7.64 5.51
CA GLY A 34 -3.12 6.59 4.52
C GLY A 34 -2.16 6.59 3.33
N LEU A 35 -1.05 7.34 3.37
CA LEU A 35 -0.05 7.36 2.29
C LEU A 35 0.85 6.11 2.35
N ALA A 36 0.78 5.26 1.32
CA ALA A 36 1.63 4.09 1.16
C ALA A 36 3.02 4.45 0.64
N MET A 37 4.00 3.59 0.92
CA MET A 37 5.39 3.67 0.42
C MET A 37 6.04 5.04 0.59
N GLN A 38 5.62 5.79 1.61
CA GLN A 38 6.09 7.15 1.87
C GLN A 38 5.95 8.08 0.63
N GLY A 39 5.03 7.77 -0.29
CA GLY A 39 4.80 8.48 -1.55
C GLY A 39 5.79 8.19 -2.68
N TYR A 40 6.57 7.11 -2.61
CA TYR A 40 7.30 6.58 -3.76
C TYR A 40 6.36 5.82 -4.69
N ASP A 41 6.73 5.82 -5.97
CA ASP A 41 6.00 5.16 -7.04
C ASP A 41 6.29 3.65 -7.04
N PRO A 42 5.29 2.78 -6.78
CA PRO A 42 5.49 1.33 -6.78
C PRO A 42 5.89 0.78 -8.16
N VAL A 43 5.46 1.41 -9.26
CA VAL A 43 5.73 0.93 -10.62
C VAL A 43 7.18 1.21 -11.02
N ALA A 44 7.74 2.33 -10.57
CA ALA A 44 9.10 2.75 -10.93
C ALA A 44 10.18 1.72 -10.57
N TYR A 45 9.98 0.92 -9.54
CA TYR A 45 10.91 -0.17 -9.19
C TYR A 45 11.06 -1.22 -10.29
N PHE A 46 9.98 -1.47 -11.05
CA PHE A 46 9.92 -2.49 -12.08
C PHE A 46 10.21 -1.93 -13.48
N THR A 47 9.89 -0.67 -13.73
CA THR A 47 10.07 -0.01 -15.03
C THR A 47 11.38 0.76 -15.12
N ASP A 48 11.65 1.61 -14.11
CA ASP A 48 12.78 2.53 -14.10
C ASP A 48 13.99 1.93 -13.39
N GLY A 49 13.77 0.88 -12.58
CA GLY A 49 14.79 0.19 -11.81
C GLY A 49 15.34 1.02 -10.64
N ALA A 50 14.58 2.03 -10.19
CA ALA A 50 15.00 2.93 -9.13
C ALA A 50 13.81 3.43 -8.30
N PRO A 51 14.03 3.77 -7.01
CA PRO A 51 13.01 4.40 -6.19
C PRO A 51 12.75 5.82 -6.70
N THR A 52 11.57 6.05 -7.27
CA THR A 52 11.18 7.36 -7.80
C THR A 52 10.05 7.96 -6.96
N LYS A 53 10.18 9.22 -6.53
CA LYS A 53 9.10 9.91 -5.80
C LYS A 53 7.92 10.17 -6.72
N GLY A 54 6.73 9.78 -6.27
CA GLY A 54 5.49 10.10 -6.94
C GLY A 54 5.00 11.52 -6.66
N SER A 55 4.20 12.05 -7.59
CA SER A 55 3.54 13.35 -7.47
C SER A 55 2.29 13.24 -6.59
N TYR A 56 2.05 14.23 -5.73
CA TYR A 56 0.80 14.33 -4.96
C TYR A 56 -0.44 14.58 -5.85
N LYS A 57 -0.24 14.91 -7.13
CA LYS A 57 -1.30 15.13 -8.12
C LYS A 57 -1.69 13.87 -8.88
N ILE A 58 -0.84 12.85 -8.86
CA ILE A 58 -1.01 11.62 -9.63
C ILE A 58 -1.12 10.48 -8.63
N THR A 59 -2.35 10.13 -8.26
CA THR A 59 -2.61 9.17 -7.16
C THR A 59 -3.67 8.15 -7.53
N SER A 60 -3.62 6.99 -6.89
CA SER A 60 -4.66 5.98 -6.94
C SER A 60 -4.83 5.34 -5.56
N ILE A 61 -6.01 4.80 -5.28
CA ILE A 61 -6.33 4.14 -4.02
C ILE A 61 -6.43 2.64 -4.26
N TYR A 62 -5.74 1.85 -3.45
CA TYR A 62 -5.81 0.40 -3.45
C TYR A 62 -5.63 -0.12 -2.03
N ASN A 63 -6.50 -1.05 -1.60
CA ASN A 63 -6.60 -1.53 -0.21
C ASN A 63 -6.64 -0.38 0.81
N ASP A 64 -7.49 0.62 0.54
CA ASP A 64 -7.68 1.85 1.34
C ASP A 64 -6.40 2.69 1.59
N ALA A 65 -5.30 2.38 0.89
CA ALA A 65 -4.08 3.15 0.91
C ALA A 65 -3.92 4.00 -0.36
N THR A 66 -3.40 5.21 -0.19
CA THR A 66 -3.10 6.13 -1.30
C THR A 66 -1.69 5.88 -1.80
N TYR A 67 -1.57 5.56 -3.09
CA TYR A 67 -0.30 5.46 -3.82
C TYR A 67 -0.10 6.71 -4.68
N ARG A 68 1.16 7.12 -4.87
CA ARG A 68 1.56 8.25 -5.72
C ARG A 68 2.39 7.73 -6.88
N PHE A 69 2.31 8.38 -8.03
CA PHE A 69 3.01 7.97 -9.23
C PHE A 69 3.84 9.12 -9.81
N ALA A 70 4.98 8.77 -10.39
CA ALA A 70 5.88 9.70 -11.07
C ALA A 70 5.30 10.16 -12.41
N SER A 71 4.44 9.35 -13.03
CA SER A 71 3.77 9.65 -14.29
C SER A 71 2.34 9.07 -14.36
N GLU A 72 1.54 9.57 -15.30
CA GLU A 72 0.18 9.05 -15.56
C GLU A 72 0.24 7.63 -16.15
N GLU A 73 1.30 7.31 -16.90
CA GLU A 73 1.53 5.97 -17.44
C GLU A 73 1.76 4.95 -16.31
N HIS A 74 2.54 5.31 -15.29
CA HIS A 74 2.75 4.47 -14.11
C HIS A 74 1.44 4.26 -13.33
N LYS A 75 0.67 5.34 -13.11
CA LYS A 75 -0.66 5.23 -12.49
C LYS A 75 -1.56 4.27 -13.27
N ALA A 76 -1.62 4.41 -14.60
CA ALA A 76 -2.44 3.56 -15.45
C ALA A 76 -1.97 2.09 -15.43
N ALA A 77 -0.66 1.84 -15.38
CA ALA A 77 -0.09 0.50 -15.24
C ALA A 77 -0.47 -0.13 -13.90
N PHE A 78 -0.37 0.63 -12.81
CA PHE A 78 -0.77 0.20 -11.48
C PHE A 78 -2.27 -0.13 -11.42
N GLU A 79 -3.14 0.77 -11.88
CA GLU A 79 -4.60 0.57 -11.84
C GLU A 79 -5.06 -0.66 -12.63
N LYS A 80 -4.30 -1.09 -13.63
CA LYS A 80 -4.57 -2.31 -14.39
C LYS A 80 -4.24 -3.58 -13.62
N ASN A 81 -3.20 -3.57 -12.79
CA ASN A 81 -2.79 -4.73 -12.00
C ASN A 81 -2.01 -4.31 -10.73
N PRO A 82 -2.69 -3.81 -9.69
CA PRO A 82 -2.02 -3.28 -8.51
C PRO A 82 -1.14 -4.31 -7.79
N GLU A 83 -1.59 -5.57 -7.74
CA GLU A 83 -0.91 -6.69 -7.07
C GLU A 83 0.49 -6.96 -7.62
N ALA A 84 0.76 -6.60 -8.89
CA ALA A 84 2.08 -6.77 -9.49
C ALA A 84 3.12 -5.75 -8.99
N TYR A 85 2.70 -4.67 -8.34
CA TYR A 85 3.58 -3.55 -7.99
C TYR A 85 3.62 -3.24 -6.50
N VAL A 86 2.59 -3.61 -5.75
CA VAL A 86 2.59 -3.41 -4.30
C VAL A 86 3.69 -4.25 -3.64
N PRO A 87 4.39 -3.70 -2.63
CA PRO A 87 5.41 -4.44 -1.92
C PRO A 87 4.81 -5.60 -1.11
N ALA A 88 5.61 -6.66 -0.97
CA ALA A 88 5.30 -7.75 -0.05
C ALA A 88 5.04 -7.22 1.36
N TYR A 89 4.23 -7.99 2.11
CA TYR A 89 3.94 -7.69 3.51
C TYR A 89 3.40 -6.26 3.71
N GLY A 90 2.60 -5.78 2.75
CA GLY A 90 2.00 -4.45 2.78
C GLY A 90 2.99 -3.28 2.79
N GLY A 91 4.27 -3.52 2.49
CA GLY A 91 5.33 -2.51 2.55
C GLY A 91 5.99 -2.38 3.92
N TYR A 92 5.73 -3.27 4.87
CA TYR A 92 6.55 -3.41 6.07
C TYR A 92 7.92 -4.02 5.72
N CYS A 93 8.90 -3.80 6.60
CA CYS A 93 10.24 -4.35 6.50
C CYS A 93 10.18 -5.90 6.41
N ALA A 94 10.64 -6.46 5.30
CA ALA A 94 10.64 -7.90 5.04
C ALA A 94 11.44 -8.67 6.09
N PHE A 95 12.59 -8.14 6.51
CA PHE A 95 13.35 -8.72 7.62
C PHE A 95 12.58 -8.65 8.96
N GLY A 96 11.92 -7.53 9.24
CA GLY A 96 11.08 -7.38 10.43
C GLY A 96 9.98 -8.43 10.48
N THR A 97 9.28 -8.63 9.35
CA THR A 97 8.26 -9.67 9.19
C THR A 97 8.84 -11.06 9.41
N ALA A 98 10.06 -11.34 8.90
CA ALA A 98 10.75 -12.61 9.16
C ALA A 98 11.05 -12.85 10.65
N MET A 99 11.16 -11.78 11.45
CA MET A 99 11.34 -11.84 12.90
C MET A 99 10.02 -11.80 13.69
N GLY A 100 8.87 -11.72 13.01
CA GLY A 100 7.54 -11.70 13.65
C GLY A 100 7.07 -10.31 14.06
N PHE A 101 7.72 -9.24 13.57
CA PHE A 101 7.37 -7.86 13.90
C PHE A 101 6.99 -7.07 12.65
N LYS A 102 6.33 -5.93 12.84
CA LYS A 102 6.11 -4.92 11.81
C LYS A 102 6.96 -3.69 12.12
N PHE A 103 7.86 -3.37 11.20
CA PHE A 103 8.63 -2.13 11.18
C PHE A 103 8.46 -1.48 9.81
N ASP A 104 8.58 -0.17 9.74
CA ASP A 104 8.45 0.55 8.47
C ASP A 104 9.45 0.02 7.43
N GLY A 105 8.97 -0.19 6.21
CA GLY A 105 9.84 -0.35 5.04
C GLY A 105 10.30 1.01 4.56
N ASP A 106 11.60 1.12 4.26
CA ASP A 106 12.17 2.28 3.57
C ASP A 106 12.18 2.00 2.05
N PRO A 107 11.50 2.83 1.25
CA PRO A 107 11.50 2.75 -0.20
C PRO A 107 12.90 2.76 -0.86
N ASN A 108 13.94 3.26 -0.18
CA ASN A 108 15.32 3.27 -0.68
C ASN A 108 16.09 1.98 -0.39
N HIS A 109 15.58 1.12 0.49
CA HIS A 109 16.19 -0.15 0.86
C HIS A 109 15.29 -1.28 0.40
N TRP A 110 15.51 -1.73 -0.83
CA TRP A 110 14.56 -2.59 -1.52
C TRP A 110 15.26 -3.66 -2.35
N LYS A 111 14.50 -4.68 -2.74
CA LYS A 111 14.92 -5.65 -3.74
C LYS A 111 13.70 -6.25 -4.43
N ILE A 112 13.82 -6.54 -5.72
CA ILE A 112 12.86 -7.38 -6.42
C ILE A 112 13.40 -8.81 -6.42
N VAL A 113 12.60 -9.75 -5.92
CA VAL A 113 12.89 -11.19 -5.90
C VAL A 113 11.67 -11.89 -6.48
N ASP A 114 11.86 -12.73 -7.50
CA ASP A 114 10.78 -13.43 -8.19
C ASP A 114 9.58 -12.53 -8.53
N ASN A 115 9.88 -11.36 -9.10
CA ASN A 115 8.91 -10.34 -9.51
C ASN A 115 8.07 -9.74 -8.36
N THR A 116 8.53 -9.86 -7.12
CA THR A 116 7.91 -9.25 -5.94
C THR A 116 8.84 -8.20 -5.35
N LEU A 117 8.32 -7.02 -5.03
CA LEU A 117 9.07 -5.93 -4.38
C LEU A 117 9.11 -6.16 -2.87
N TYR A 118 10.30 -6.18 -2.29
CA TYR A 118 10.53 -6.23 -0.85
C TYR A 118 11.19 -4.95 -0.40
N LEU A 119 10.75 -4.41 0.75
CA LEU A 119 11.35 -3.25 1.40
C LEU A 119 11.99 -3.68 2.72
N ASN A 120 13.04 -3.00 3.15
CA ASN A 120 13.69 -3.17 4.43
C ASN A 120 13.80 -1.82 5.16
N LEU A 121 13.98 -1.87 6.47
CA LEU A 121 13.96 -0.68 7.33
C LEU A 121 15.15 0.27 7.11
N SER A 122 16.32 -0.28 6.82
CA SER A 122 17.57 0.47 6.70
C SER A 122 18.60 -0.32 5.89
N GLN A 123 19.72 0.31 5.55
CA GLN A 123 20.82 -0.34 4.85
C GLN A 123 21.34 -1.58 5.61
N ASP A 124 21.66 -1.45 6.90
CA ASP A 124 22.18 -2.58 7.69
C ASP A 124 21.19 -3.76 7.76
N ILE A 125 19.88 -3.44 7.81
CA ILE A 125 18.82 -4.46 7.81
C ILE A 125 18.66 -5.10 6.44
N GLN A 126 18.77 -4.34 5.36
CA GLN A 126 18.85 -4.87 3.98
C GLN A 126 20.03 -5.83 3.85
N GLU A 127 21.24 -5.43 4.25
CA GLU A 127 22.44 -6.27 4.16
C GLU A 127 22.27 -7.58 4.95
N ARG A 128 21.65 -7.51 6.14
CA ARG A 128 21.32 -8.70 6.92
C ARG A 128 20.30 -9.60 6.23
N TRP A 129 19.25 -9.02 5.66
CA TRP A 129 18.23 -9.77 4.92
C TRP A 129 18.81 -10.43 3.66
N GLU A 130 19.72 -9.74 2.97
CA GLU A 130 20.39 -10.25 1.78
C GLU A 130 21.31 -11.45 2.06
N GLY A 131 21.71 -11.66 3.32
CA GLY A 131 22.48 -12.82 3.74
C GLY A 131 21.76 -14.18 3.61
N ASP A 132 20.42 -14.18 3.61
CA ASP A 132 19.59 -15.40 3.41
C ASP A 132 18.18 -15.03 2.92
N ILE A 133 18.10 -14.43 1.73
CA ILE A 133 16.82 -14.00 1.14
C ILE A 133 15.77 -15.13 1.12
N PRO A 134 16.07 -16.35 0.63
CA PRO A 134 15.06 -17.40 0.57
C PRO A 134 14.56 -17.80 1.96
N GLY A 135 15.46 -17.96 2.93
CA GLY A 135 15.10 -18.34 4.29
C GLY A 135 14.32 -17.25 5.03
N PHE A 136 14.62 -15.96 4.79
CA PHE A 136 13.84 -14.87 5.38
C PHE A 136 12.48 -14.68 4.71
N ILE A 137 12.36 -14.88 3.39
CA ILE A 137 11.05 -14.87 2.70
C ILE A 137 10.17 -16.02 3.20
N GLU A 138 10.72 -17.22 3.38
CA GLU A 138 9.98 -18.37 3.93
C GLU A 138 9.46 -18.05 5.34
N LYS A 139 10.35 -17.60 6.24
CA LYS A 139 9.99 -17.21 7.62
C LYS A 139 8.97 -16.07 7.65
N ALA A 140 9.17 -15.03 6.85
CA ALA A 140 8.26 -13.90 6.78
C ALA A 140 6.88 -14.33 6.28
N SER A 141 6.81 -15.23 5.29
CA SER A 141 5.54 -15.74 4.77
C SER A 141 4.77 -16.56 5.80
N VAL A 142 5.47 -17.37 6.61
CA VAL A 142 4.86 -18.08 7.74
C VAL A 142 4.39 -17.10 8.81
N ASN A 143 5.25 -16.20 9.27
CA ASN A 143 4.86 -15.24 10.31
C ASN A 143 3.72 -14.33 9.87
N TRP A 144 3.67 -13.95 8.59
CA TRP A 144 2.64 -13.06 8.05
C TRP A 144 1.24 -13.60 8.27
N THR A 145 1.03 -14.92 8.25
CA THR A 145 -0.30 -15.51 8.54
C THR A 145 -0.81 -15.17 9.94
N ASP A 146 0.10 -14.91 10.88
CA ASP A 146 -0.20 -14.69 12.29
C ASP A 146 -0.13 -13.21 12.70
N ILE A 147 0.51 -12.36 11.89
CA ILE A 147 0.77 -10.95 12.22
C ILE A 147 0.09 -9.96 11.28
N ALA A 148 -0.44 -10.38 10.12
CA ALA A 148 -1.06 -9.49 9.13
C ALA A 148 -2.14 -8.58 9.74
N ASP A 149 -2.98 -9.12 10.63
CA ASP A 149 -4.10 -8.40 11.24
C ASP A 149 -3.75 -7.73 12.58
N LYS A 150 -2.48 -7.77 13.00
CA LYS A 150 -2.01 -7.15 14.26
C LYS A 150 -1.36 -5.80 14.00
N THR A 151 -1.51 -4.86 14.92
CA THR A 151 -0.79 -3.57 14.85
C THR A 151 0.70 -3.76 15.19
N PRO A 152 1.59 -2.87 14.75
CA PRO A 152 2.98 -2.87 15.18
C PRO A 152 3.14 -2.84 16.71
N GLU A 153 2.30 -2.07 17.40
CA GLU A 153 2.33 -1.93 18.87
C GLU A 153 1.97 -3.23 19.59
N GLU A 154 0.97 -3.97 19.09
CA GLU A 154 0.59 -5.28 19.64
C GLU A 154 1.72 -6.31 19.53
N LEU A 155 2.55 -6.21 18.50
CA LEU A 155 3.68 -7.11 18.29
C LEU A 155 4.85 -6.76 19.21
N GLN A 156 5.08 -5.48 19.51
CA GLN A 156 6.19 -5.01 20.35
C GLN A 156 5.94 -5.14 21.86
N ALA A 157 4.69 -5.34 22.27
CA ALA A 157 4.31 -5.49 23.68
C ALA A 157 4.45 -6.92 24.23
N GLN A 158 4.92 -7.87 23.42
CA GLN A 158 5.13 -9.29 23.76
C GLN A 158 6.54 -9.54 24.30
#